data_AF-G4TU53-F1
#
_entry.id   AF-G4TU53-F1
#
_cell.length_a   1.000
_cell.length_b   1.000
_cell.length_c   1.000
_cell.angle_alpha   90.00
_cell.angle_beta   90.00
_cell.angle_gamma   90.00
#
_symmetry.space_group_name_H-M   'P 1'
#
loop_
_entity.id
_entity.type
_entity.pdbx_description
1 polymer ?
#
loop_
_entity_poly.entity_id
_entity_poly.type
_entity_poly.pdbx_seq_one_letter_code
_entity_poly.pdbx_strand_id
1 'polypeptide(L)'
;MDGSGMEGKIGAAAVLYQNGQRVKAVCYLLGAETEHTVHKGELVGIVLGIHLARTMQGNCTKVNISLNNQVAIQSIAHARPNTGQHVMENILSEIEDELSDHRRLQIEFTWVPGHKGIQGNKVADKEAKKAITESASRPSNHPRWLQEPLPSNLLAVKQECKRLAKEGARE
;
A
#
# COMPACT_ATOMS: atom_id res chain seq x y z
N MET A 1 1.37 -3.19 8.55
CA MET A 1 0.38 -3.19 7.44
C MET A 1 0.12 -4.64 7.04
N ASP A 2 -0.87 -4.92 6.21
CA ASP A 2 -1.07 -6.26 5.65
C ASP A 2 -1.89 -6.25 4.36
N GLY A 3 -1.67 -7.26 3.52
CA GLY A 3 -2.54 -7.63 2.41
C GLY A 3 -3.18 -8.98 2.71
N SER A 4 -4.47 -9.15 2.45
CA SER A 4 -5.18 -10.38 2.83
C SER A 4 -6.15 -10.82 1.74
N GLY A 5 -6.26 -12.13 1.54
CA GLY A 5 -7.19 -12.77 0.62
C GLY A 5 -8.26 -13.56 1.37
N MET A 6 -9.52 -13.32 1.06
CA MET A 6 -10.67 -13.98 1.68
C MET A 6 -11.88 -13.91 0.74
N GLU A 7 -12.73 -14.95 0.72
CA GLU A 7 -13.97 -14.95 -0.06
C GLU A 7 -13.80 -14.57 -1.54
N GLY A 8 -12.71 -15.00 -2.18
CA GLY A 8 -12.45 -14.70 -3.59
C GLY A 8 -12.00 -13.27 -3.87
N LYS A 9 -11.64 -12.49 -2.85
CA LYS A 9 -11.29 -11.07 -2.94
C LYS A 9 -10.00 -10.75 -2.19
N ILE A 10 -9.37 -9.66 -2.58
CA ILE A 10 -8.14 -9.14 -1.98
C ILE A 10 -8.40 -7.79 -1.32
N GLY A 11 -7.98 -7.67 -0.07
CA GLY A 11 -7.98 -6.42 0.69
C GLY A 11 -6.57 -6.04 1.15
N ALA A 12 -6.41 -4.78 1.53
CA ALA A 12 -5.19 -4.23 2.09
C ALA A 12 -5.53 -3.32 3.27
N ALA A 13 -4.62 -3.23 4.25
CA ALA A 13 -4.78 -2.29 5.34
C ALA A 13 -3.47 -1.84 5.97
N ALA A 14 -3.51 -0.65 6.56
CA ALA A 14 -2.49 -0.14 7.45
C ALA A 14 -3.13 0.34 8.76
N VAL A 15 -2.42 0.13 9.86
CA VAL A 15 -2.85 0.49 11.20
C VAL A 15 -1.73 1.28 11.86
N LEU A 16 -2.06 2.47 12.31
CA LEU A 16 -1.15 3.38 13.00
C LEU A 16 -1.28 3.17 14.51
N TYR A 17 -0.14 2.94 15.14
CA TYR A 17 0.00 2.92 16.59
C TYR A 17 0.88 4.08 17.06
N GLN A 18 0.52 4.69 18.18
CA GLN A 18 1.32 5.70 18.89
C GLN A 18 1.33 5.32 20.37
N ASN A 19 2.51 5.24 20.97
CA ASN A 19 2.68 4.84 22.38
C ASN A 19 1.94 3.53 22.75
N GLY A 20 1.95 2.55 21.84
CA GLY A 20 1.29 1.25 22.03
C GLY A 20 -0.24 1.27 21.84
N GLN A 21 -0.85 2.44 21.63
CA GLN A 21 -2.28 2.57 21.39
C GLN A 21 -2.60 2.71 19.90
N ARG A 22 -3.66 2.06 19.45
CA ARG A 22 -4.17 2.19 18.08
C ARG A 22 -4.77 3.58 17.92
N VAL A 23 -4.22 4.37 17.00
CA VAL A 23 -4.68 5.74 16.71
C VAL A 23 -5.63 5.75 15.51
N LYS A 24 -5.23 5.11 14.42
CA LYS A 24 -5.96 5.15 13.15
C LYS A 24 -5.76 3.85 12.38
N ALA A 25 -6.72 3.51 11.53
CA ALA A 25 -6.56 2.47 10.54
C ALA A 25 -7.15 2.95 9.22
N VAL A 26 -6.58 2.46 8.13
CA VAL A 26 -7.17 2.61 6.80
C VAL A 26 -7.11 1.26 6.11
N CYS A 27 -8.18 0.93 5.41
CA CYS A 27 -8.31 -0.31 4.66
C CYS A 27 -8.86 -0.04 3.26
N TYR A 28 -8.48 -0.88 2.31
CA TYR A 28 -8.80 -0.75 0.90
C TYR A 28 -9.17 -2.12 0.34
N LEU A 29 -10.24 -2.17 -0.46
CA LEU A 29 -10.64 -3.37 -1.19
C LEU A 29 -10.05 -3.28 -2.59
N LEU A 30 -9.15 -4.20 -2.93
CA LEU A 30 -8.54 -4.22 -4.26
C LEU A 30 -9.51 -4.77 -5.29
N GLY A 31 -10.23 -5.85 -4.98
CA GLY A 31 -11.15 -6.50 -5.91
C GLY A 31 -11.04 -8.02 -5.87
N ALA A 32 -11.39 -8.68 -6.97
CA ALA A 32 -11.38 -10.13 -7.07
C ALA A 32 -9.95 -10.71 -7.05
N GLU A 33 -9.77 -11.89 -6.45
CA GLU A 33 -8.48 -12.60 -6.42
C GLU A 33 -8.04 -13.11 -7.81
N THR A 34 -8.96 -13.14 -8.77
CA THR A 34 -8.67 -13.42 -10.19
C THR A 34 -7.92 -12.27 -10.87
N GLU A 35 -7.98 -11.07 -10.30
CA GLU A 35 -7.40 -9.82 -10.86
C GLU A 35 -6.25 -9.28 -9.99
N HIS A 36 -6.36 -9.51 -8.68
CA HIS A 36 -5.43 -9.02 -7.68
C HIS A 36 -4.85 -10.18 -6.87
N THR A 37 -3.61 -10.01 -6.41
CA THR A 37 -2.94 -11.00 -5.55
C THR A 37 -2.72 -10.42 -4.16
N VAL A 38 -2.58 -11.28 -3.15
CA VAL A 38 -2.21 -10.87 -1.78
C VAL A 38 -0.94 -10.01 -1.80
N HIS A 39 0.03 -10.34 -2.66
CA HIS A 39 1.22 -9.53 -2.87
C HIS A 39 0.92 -8.08 -3.31
N LYS A 40 -0.01 -7.87 -4.27
CA LYS A 40 -0.47 -6.51 -4.61
C LYS A 40 -1.13 -5.84 -3.40
N GLY A 41 -1.91 -6.59 -2.62
CA GLY A 41 -2.53 -6.09 -1.38
C GLY A 41 -1.50 -5.59 -0.36
N GLU A 42 -0.38 -6.30 -0.18
CA GLU A 42 0.69 -5.87 0.71
C GLU A 42 1.38 -4.60 0.23
N LEU A 43 1.65 -4.48 -1.08
CA LEU A 43 2.21 -3.26 -1.65
C LEU A 43 1.28 -2.06 -1.45
N VAL A 44 -0.02 -2.24 -1.68
CA VAL A 44 -1.03 -1.22 -1.33
C VAL A 44 -1.02 -0.92 0.17
N GLY A 45 -0.87 -1.94 1.02
CA GLY A 45 -0.71 -1.78 2.48
C GLY A 45 0.46 -0.88 2.87
N ILE A 46 1.57 -0.90 2.12
CA ILE A 46 2.72 -0.01 2.32
C ILE A 46 2.34 1.44 2.04
N VAL A 47 1.72 1.69 0.89
CA VAL A 47 1.24 3.02 0.51
C VAL A 47 0.28 3.57 1.56
N LEU A 48 -0.68 2.77 1.99
CA LEU A 48 -1.62 3.13 3.05
C LEU A 48 -0.88 3.46 4.36
N GLY A 49 0.21 2.75 4.67
CA GLY A 49 1.07 3.01 5.82
C GLY A 49 1.80 4.35 5.73
N ILE A 50 2.39 4.65 4.58
CA ILE A 50 3.06 5.94 4.32
C ILE A 50 2.04 7.08 4.38
N HIS A 51 0.86 6.90 3.78
CA HIS A 51 -0.23 7.87 3.84
C HIS A 51 -0.64 8.19 5.29
N LEU A 52 -0.84 7.15 6.11
CA LEU A 52 -1.10 7.35 7.54
C LEU A 52 0.04 8.11 8.24
N ALA A 53 1.29 7.77 7.94
CA ALA A 53 2.46 8.46 8.47
C ALA A 53 2.46 9.96 8.13
N ARG A 54 2.08 10.33 6.90
CA ARG A 54 1.97 11.73 6.47
C ARG A 54 0.84 12.48 7.17
N THR A 55 -0.29 11.82 7.43
CA THR A 55 -1.38 12.47 8.19
C THR A 55 -0.98 12.83 9.63
N MET A 56 0.17 12.34 10.12
CA MET A 56 0.75 12.68 11.42
C MET A 56 1.79 13.80 11.38
N GLN A 57 2.08 14.38 10.21
CA GLN A 57 3.11 15.41 10.08
C GLN A 57 2.84 16.60 11.03
N GLY A 58 3.88 16.96 11.79
CA GLY A 58 3.82 17.95 12.88
C GLY A 58 3.91 17.32 14.27
N ASN A 59 3.44 16.08 14.45
CA ASN A 59 3.41 15.39 15.76
C ASN A 59 4.46 14.28 15.90
N CYS A 60 5.20 13.95 14.84
CA CYS A 60 6.17 12.87 14.82
C CYS A 60 7.28 13.13 13.79
N THR A 61 8.52 12.83 14.16
CA THR A 61 9.71 12.93 13.28
C THR A 61 10.13 11.59 12.68
N LYS A 62 9.61 10.47 13.22
CA LYS A 62 10.02 9.12 12.82
C LYS A 62 8.87 8.12 12.89
N VAL A 63 8.60 7.43 11.78
CA VAL A 63 7.58 6.37 11.70
C VAL A 63 8.22 5.07 11.24
N ASN A 64 7.83 3.98 11.89
CA ASN A 64 8.21 2.62 11.49
C ASN A 64 7.05 1.93 10.77
N ILE A 65 7.31 1.38 9.58
CA ILE A 65 6.38 0.54 8.84
C ILE A 65 6.86 -0.91 8.95
N SER A 66 6.10 -1.71 9.69
CA SER A 66 6.39 -3.14 9.86
C SER A 66 5.76 -3.97 8.74
N LEU A 67 6.57 -4.86 8.15
CA LEU A 67 6.25 -5.70 6.99
C LEU A 67 6.45 -7.18 7.31
N ASN A 68 5.50 -8.03 6.93
CA ASN A 68 5.55 -9.48 7.14
C ASN A 68 5.95 -10.29 5.89
N ASN A 69 5.85 -9.72 4.69
CA ASN A 69 6.15 -10.43 3.46
C ASN A 69 7.54 -10.09 2.91
N GLN A 70 8.39 -11.10 2.92
CA GLN A 70 9.75 -11.06 2.41
C GLN A 70 9.80 -10.77 0.90
N VAL A 71 8.80 -11.19 0.13
CA VAL A 71 8.68 -10.90 -1.31
C VAL A 71 8.42 -9.42 -1.53
N ALA A 72 7.51 -8.79 -0.78
CA ALA A 72 7.25 -7.35 -0.88
C ALA A 72 8.51 -6.50 -0.57
N ILE A 73 9.26 -6.89 0.46
CA ILE A 73 10.55 -6.25 0.80
C ILE A 73 11.56 -6.45 -0.34
N GLN A 74 11.66 -7.65 -0.90
CA GLN A 74 12.55 -7.93 -2.02
C GLN A 74 12.17 -7.15 -3.28
N SER A 75 10.86 -7.00 -3.55
CA SER A 75 10.36 -6.22 -4.68
C SER A 75 10.72 -4.74 -4.56
N ILE A 76 10.65 -4.17 -3.35
CA ILE A 76 11.11 -2.79 -3.10
C ILE A 76 12.64 -2.70 -3.24
N ALA A 77 13.38 -3.62 -2.63
CA ALA A 77 14.84 -3.58 -2.60
C ALA A 77 15.50 -3.83 -3.97
N HIS A 78 14.83 -4.58 -4.87
CA HIS A 78 15.35 -4.95 -6.18
C HIS A 78 14.56 -4.36 -7.34
N ALA A 79 13.69 -3.37 -7.07
CA ALA A 79 13.00 -2.62 -8.10
C ALA A 79 14.02 -2.09 -9.11
N ARG A 80 14.00 -2.62 -10.35
CA ARG A 80 14.78 -2.11 -11.47
C ARG A 80 13.81 -1.60 -12.54
N PRO A 81 14.17 -0.54 -13.27
CA PRO A 81 13.30 0.09 -14.26
C PRO A 81 13.21 -0.71 -15.58
N ASN A 82 12.92 -2.01 -15.53
CA ASN A 82 12.84 -2.86 -16.72
C ASN A 82 11.51 -3.60 -16.84
N THR A 83 10.61 -2.99 -17.62
CA THR A 83 9.74 -3.60 -18.65
C THR A 83 9.16 -4.98 -18.35
N GLY A 84 8.33 -5.06 -17.31
CA GLY A 84 7.46 -6.24 -17.14
C GLY A 84 6.47 -6.16 -15.98
N GLN A 85 6.70 -5.27 -15.01
CA GLN A 85 5.91 -5.17 -13.79
C GLN A 85 5.28 -3.79 -13.64
N HIS A 86 4.65 -3.26 -14.69
CA HIS A 86 4.16 -1.88 -14.74
C HIS A 86 3.24 -1.45 -13.58
N VAL A 87 2.42 -2.36 -13.02
CA VAL A 87 1.60 -2.04 -11.84
C VAL A 87 2.46 -1.91 -10.58
N MET A 88 3.50 -2.74 -10.45
CA MET A 88 4.43 -2.64 -9.32
C MET A 88 5.32 -1.42 -9.49
N GLU A 89 5.80 -1.13 -10.70
CA GLU A 89 6.53 0.10 -11.02
C GLU A 89 5.71 1.34 -10.66
N ASN A 90 4.41 1.37 -10.98
CA ASN A 90 3.55 2.48 -10.57
C ASN A 90 3.40 2.55 -9.04
N ILE A 91 3.12 1.45 -8.35
CA ILE A 91 2.99 1.46 -6.88
C ILE A 91 4.31 1.86 -6.22
N LEU A 92 5.45 1.45 -6.78
CA LEU A 92 6.79 1.79 -6.31
C LEU A 92 7.14 3.24 -6.60
N SER A 93 6.81 3.76 -7.79
CA SER A 93 6.94 5.18 -8.14
C SER A 93 6.08 6.04 -7.23
N GLU A 94 4.85 5.61 -6.94
CA GLU A 94 3.99 6.29 -5.98
C GLU A 94 4.57 6.21 -4.57
N ILE A 95 5.17 5.08 -4.15
CA ILE A 95 5.91 5.00 -2.89
C ILE A 95 7.08 5.99 -2.89
N GLU A 96 7.85 6.07 -3.98
CA GLU A 96 8.98 7.00 -4.13
C GLU A 96 8.53 8.46 -4.08
N ASP A 97 7.45 8.83 -4.79
CA ASP A 97 6.85 10.15 -4.77
C ASP A 97 6.30 10.49 -3.37
N GLU A 98 5.65 9.53 -2.74
CA GLU A 98 5.10 9.65 -1.39
C GLU A 98 6.20 9.84 -0.34
N LEU A 99 7.39 9.29 -0.58
CA LEU A 99 8.60 9.43 0.25
C LEU A 99 9.43 10.69 -0.06
N SER A 100 9.46 11.14 -1.32
CA SER A 100 10.33 12.23 -1.81
C SER A 100 9.94 13.61 -1.28
N ASP A 101 8.69 13.79 -0.88
CA ASP A 101 8.13 15.08 -0.48
C ASP A 101 8.47 15.51 0.97
N HIS A 102 9.27 14.74 1.74
CA HIS A 102 9.42 14.97 3.19
C HIS A 102 10.84 15.19 3.70
N ARG A 103 11.23 16.46 3.84
CA ARG A 103 12.48 16.82 4.54
C ARG A 103 12.45 16.65 6.07
N ARG A 104 11.32 16.23 6.68
CA ARG A 104 11.14 16.21 8.16
C ARG A 104 10.65 14.90 8.77
N LEU A 105 10.15 13.94 7.98
CA LEU A 105 9.61 12.68 8.50
C LEU A 105 10.49 11.52 8.04
N GLN A 106 11.17 10.86 8.98
CA GLN A 106 11.97 9.67 8.71
C GLN A 106 11.07 8.44 8.70
N ILE A 107 10.98 7.74 7.57
CA ILE A 107 10.26 6.47 7.45
C ILE A 107 11.28 5.33 7.45
N GLU A 108 11.10 4.38 8.37
CA GLU A 108 11.90 3.17 8.44
C GLU A 108 11.03 1.94 8.19
N PHE A 109 11.60 0.95 7.52
CA PHE A 109 10.95 -0.33 7.30
C PHE A 109 11.54 -1.38 8.24
N THR A 110 10.69 -2.22 8.83
CA THR A 110 11.16 -3.33 9.68
C THR A 110 10.45 -4.62 9.30
N TRP A 111 11.24 -5.65 9.02
CA TRP A 111 10.70 -6.98 8.82
C TRP A 111 10.23 -7.57 10.14
N VAL A 112 9.02 -8.14 10.13
CA VAL A 112 8.42 -8.81 11.26
C VAL A 112 7.87 -10.17 10.82
N PRO A 113 8.13 -11.27 11.54
CA PRO A 113 7.61 -12.58 11.16
C PRO A 113 6.08 -12.61 11.28
N GLY A 114 5.39 -12.86 10.16
CA GLY A 114 3.92 -12.85 10.09
C GLY A 114 3.23 -13.88 11.01
N HIS A 115 3.81 -15.07 11.14
CA HIS A 115 3.24 -16.20 11.88
C HIS A 115 3.52 -16.17 13.39
N LYS A 116 4.34 -15.24 13.90
CA LYS A 116 4.63 -15.14 15.35
C LYS A 116 3.54 -14.42 16.14
N GLY A 117 2.42 -14.12 15.50
CA GLY A 117 1.24 -13.59 16.17
C GLY A 117 1.41 -12.20 16.77
N ILE A 118 2.31 -11.40 16.19
CA ILE A 118 2.52 -9.99 16.55
C ILE A 118 1.18 -9.26 16.46
N GLN A 119 0.78 -8.61 17.55
CA GLN A 119 -0.53 -7.98 17.67
C GLN A 119 -0.79 -6.99 16.54
N GLY A 120 0.19 -6.17 16.17
CA GLY A 120 0.09 -5.23 15.05
C GLY A 120 -0.26 -5.91 13.71
N ASN A 121 0.35 -7.06 13.42
CA ASN A 121 0.07 -7.83 12.20
C ASN A 121 -1.34 -8.43 12.24
N LYS A 122 -1.73 -9.04 13.36
CA LYS A 122 -3.10 -9.61 13.51
C LYS A 122 -4.18 -8.55 13.30
N VAL A 123 -3.95 -7.34 13.82
CA VAL A 123 -4.90 -6.25 13.65
C VAL A 123 -4.90 -5.74 12.20
N ALA A 124 -3.74 -5.65 11.55
CA ALA A 124 -3.67 -5.26 10.14
C ALA A 124 -4.35 -6.29 9.21
N ASP A 125 -4.14 -7.59 9.40
CA ASP A 125 -4.84 -8.66 8.68
C ASP A 125 -6.36 -8.55 8.87
N LYS A 126 -6.80 -8.34 10.12
CA LYS A 126 -8.23 -8.15 10.42
C LYS A 126 -8.81 -6.94 9.69
N GLU A 127 -8.10 -5.82 9.66
CA GLU A 127 -8.57 -4.61 8.94
C GLU A 127 -8.56 -4.82 7.41
N ALA A 128 -7.62 -5.60 6.87
CA ALA A 128 -7.60 -5.96 5.45
C ALA A 128 -8.81 -6.84 5.09
N LYS A 129 -9.13 -7.83 5.93
CA LYS A 129 -10.33 -8.67 5.79
C LYS A 129 -11.62 -7.87 5.96
N LYS A 130 -11.63 -6.87 6.84
CA LYS A 130 -12.76 -5.96 7.01
C LYS A 130 -13.12 -5.21 5.70
N ALA A 131 -12.10 -4.85 4.91
CA ALA A 131 -12.35 -4.25 3.59
C ALA A 131 -13.10 -5.19 2.63
N ILE A 132 -12.95 -6.51 2.81
CA ILE A 132 -13.59 -7.55 2.01
C ILE A 132 -15.02 -7.81 2.48
N THR A 133 -15.21 -8.01 3.78
CA THR A 133 -16.46 -8.51 4.36
C THR A 133 -17.45 -7.41 4.72
N GLU A 134 -16.97 -6.22 5.07
CA GLU A 134 -17.81 -5.11 5.51
C GLU A 134 -17.78 -3.97 4.51
N SER A 135 -16.68 -3.22 4.48
CA SER A 135 -16.46 -2.09 3.57
C SER A 135 -15.03 -1.56 3.69
N ALA A 136 -14.51 -1.06 2.57
CA ALA A 136 -13.28 -0.27 2.56
C ALA A 136 -13.46 1.07 3.31
N SER A 137 -12.35 1.70 3.67
CA SER A 137 -12.38 3.07 4.20
C SER A 137 -12.89 4.05 3.14
N ARG A 138 -13.40 5.21 3.59
CA ARG A 138 -13.85 6.27 2.66
C ARG A 138 -12.71 6.70 1.72
N PRO A 139 -12.98 6.99 0.44
CA PRO A 139 -11.96 7.45 -0.53
C PRO A 139 -11.15 8.66 -0.04
N SER A 140 -11.77 9.58 0.71
CA SER A 140 -11.07 10.73 1.32
C SER A 140 -9.95 10.36 2.30
N ASN A 141 -9.91 9.11 2.78
CA ASN A 141 -8.87 8.59 3.67
C ASN A 141 -7.79 7.82 2.92
N HIS A 142 -7.89 7.71 1.59
CA HIS A 142 -6.92 7.04 0.74
C HIS A 142 -6.02 8.06 0.04
N PRO A 143 -4.78 7.64 -0.34
CA PRO A 143 -3.96 8.37 -1.31
C PRO A 143 -4.79 8.72 -2.55
N ARG A 144 -4.52 9.89 -3.17
CA ARG A 144 -5.31 10.39 -4.31
C ARG A 144 -5.46 9.37 -5.43
N TRP A 145 -4.39 8.65 -5.78
CA TRP A 145 -4.39 7.66 -6.85
C TRP A 145 -5.15 6.37 -6.51
N LEU A 146 -5.48 6.12 -5.23
CA LEU A 146 -6.35 5.03 -4.78
C LEU A 146 -7.81 5.46 -4.61
N GLN A 147 -8.16 6.72 -4.86
CA GLN A 147 -9.55 7.19 -4.80
C GLN A 147 -10.39 6.67 -5.97
N GLU A 148 -9.72 6.30 -7.06
CA GLU A 148 -10.30 5.54 -8.16
C GLU A 148 -9.96 4.05 -8.01
N PRO A 149 -10.83 3.13 -8.48
CA PRO A 149 -10.54 1.72 -8.44
C PRO A 149 -9.29 1.42 -9.26
N LEU A 150 -8.36 0.65 -8.69
CA LEU A 150 -7.22 0.13 -9.44
C LEU A 150 -7.74 -0.50 -10.73
N PRO A 151 -7.17 -0.18 -11.90
CA PRO A 151 -7.65 -0.79 -13.12
C PRO A 151 -7.46 -2.31 -12.99
N SER A 152 -8.57 -3.04 -13.00
CA SER A 152 -8.64 -4.51 -12.84
C SER A 152 -7.89 -5.26 -13.95
N ASN A 153 -7.58 -4.53 -15.02
CA ASN A 153 -7.06 -4.99 -16.28
C ASN A 153 -5.63 -4.45 -16.44
N LEU A 154 -4.62 -5.34 -16.45
CA LEU A 154 -3.21 -5.01 -16.69
C LEU A 154 -2.98 -4.26 -18.02
N LEU A 155 -3.82 -4.52 -19.05
CA LEU A 155 -3.81 -3.81 -20.33
C LEU A 155 -4.38 -2.39 -20.23
N ALA A 156 -5.38 -2.14 -19.37
CA ALA A 156 -5.93 -0.81 -19.13
C ALA A 156 -4.92 0.07 -18.38
N VAL A 157 -4.25 -0.49 -17.36
CA VAL A 157 -3.09 0.18 -16.71
C VAL A 157 -2.02 0.48 -17.75
N LYS A 158 -1.67 -0.49 -18.61
CA LYS A 158 -0.64 -0.33 -19.64
C LYS A 158 -1.04 0.71 -20.71
N GLN A 159 -2.31 0.83 -21.05
CA GLN A 159 -2.81 1.83 -22.01
C GLN A 159 -2.81 3.24 -21.40
N GLU A 160 -3.23 3.38 -20.15
CA GLU A 160 -3.28 4.65 -19.45
C GLU A 160 -1.88 5.19 -19.13
N CYS A 161 -0.95 4.35 -18.68
CA CYS A 161 0.45 4.74 -18.51
C CYS A 161 1.13 5.09 -19.84
N LYS A 162 0.78 4.40 -20.94
CA LYS A 162 1.24 4.78 -22.29
C LYS A 162 0.67 6.13 -22.75
N ARG A 163 -0.52 6.50 -22.30
CA ARG A 163 -1.14 7.81 -22.57
C ARG A 163 -0.40 8.91 -21.80
N LEU A 164 -0.20 8.73 -20.50
CA LEU A 164 0.51 9.68 -19.63
C LEU A 164 1.98 9.88 -20.03
N ALA A 165 2.71 8.81 -20.38
CA ALA A 165 4.09 8.90 -20.85
C ALA A 165 4.24 9.63 -22.20
N LYS A 166 3.18 9.66 -23.02
CA LYS A 166 3.16 10.44 -24.27
C LYS A 166 2.80 11.90 -24.05
N GLU A 167 2.09 12.23 -22.97
CA GLU A 167 1.71 13.60 -22.61
C GLU A 167 2.88 14.32 -21.93
N GLY A 168 3.65 13.66 -21.06
CA GLY A 168 4.85 14.23 -20.44
C GLY A 168 6.09 14.35 -21.35
N ALA A 169 6.09 13.68 -22.52
CA ALA A 169 7.17 13.78 -23.52
C ALA A 169 6.95 14.90 -24.55
N ARG A 170 5.94 15.77 -24.34
CA ARG A 170 5.60 16.87 -25.24
C ARG A 170 5.86 18.27 -24.65
N GLU A 171 6.45 18.37 -23.47
CA GLU A 171 6.94 19.64 -22.90
C GLU A 171 8.44 19.84 -23.12
#